data_AF-A0A3C1D9D1-F1
#
_entry.id   AF-A0A3C1D9D1-F1
#
_cell.length_a   1.000
_cell.length_b   1.000
_cell.length_c   1.000
_cell.angle_alpha   90.00
_cell.angle_beta   90.00
_cell.angle_gamma   90.00
#
_symmetry.space_group_name_H-M   'P 1'
#
loop_
_entity.id
_entity.type
_entity.pdbx_description
1 polymer ?
#
loop_
_entity_poly.entity_id
_entity_poly.type
_entity_poly.pdbx_seq_one_letter_code
_entity_poly.pdbx_strand_id
1 'polypeptide(L)'
;MARKKTAEELMLEAELSAQKERGSQSDRGQTLSDAESRPVPDAAREVAAVAKRRVNPKAVAIVVAAIAVVAIAAFIVSRMVFSHSTDVWDGTADTSWYSAGMTSMNITTAEQLAGMRKLCNDGTSLEGIRFTLARNLDLYDIPTKPIGDGRNMGGTYNVFKGSFDGGGHTISGMNVQEDTWDHAGLFGSASGGDIQNLTVEGKVTGQVRVGGVVGEIDGGSLANCTNRCKVASTKTATSYYPVTADVGGVCGIWLGIARADVTSAKLENLTNEGDVSARACSAGGVVGTIANTDGFTLTVDNLVNDGAVTVYCETDERDEAVGGVVGVIGVHGTDIVSNLVNNGEVACSTVLSVGGVVGALMPYQRSAKEEPKGEYAEGIELRKLSNTARVGANAADERAHVGGIVGYLEDSAVVFEECENTGELAATNGNADDIAATNGAEVWDAWEDEHPKTW
;
A
#
# COMPACT_ATOMS: atom_id res chain seq x y z
N MET A 1 41.93 15.36 -43.45
CA MET A 1 40.84 14.40 -43.17
C MET A 1 41.46 13.08 -42.74
N ALA A 2 41.47 12.82 -41.45
CA ALA A 2 41.82 11.51 -40.89
C ALA A 2 40.57 11.00 -40.16
N ARG A 3 40.02 9.86 -40.62
CA ARG A 3 38.87 9.21 -39.96
C ARG A 3 39.36 8.64 -38.62
N LYS A 4 38.69 9.01 -37.51
CA LYS A 4 38.84 8.32 -36.23
C LYS A 4 38.28 6.90 -36.39
N LYS A 5 39.11 5.89 -36.14
CA LYS A 5 38.68 4.48 -36.05
C LYS A 5 37.73 4.31 -34.86
N THR A 6 36.72 3.46 -35.02
CA THR A 6 35.74 3.16 -33.96
C THR A 6 36.34 2.21 -32.92
N ALA A 7 35.76 2.19 -31.72
CA ALA A 7 36.25 1.39 -30.59
C ALA A 7 36.32 -0.13 -30.90
N GLU A 8 35.43 -0.62 -31.76
CA GLU A 8 35.41 -2.02 -32.21
C GLU A 8 36.63 -2.39 -33.07
N GLU A 9 37.10 -1.47 -33.94
CA GLU A 9 38.28 -1.70 -34.78
C GLU A 9 39.58 -1.79 -33.96
N LEU A 10 39.65 -1.08 -32.83
CA LEU A 10 40.78 -1.12 -31.90
C LEU A 10 40.78 -2.40 -31.04
N MET A 11 39.61 -2.93 -30.69
CA MET A 11 39.50 -4.20 -29.97
C MET A 11 39.89 -5.38 -30.87
N LEU A 12 39.48 -5.38 -32.14
CA LEU A 12 39.81 -6.46 -33.07
C LEU A 12 41.32 -6.54 -33.36
N GLU A 13 42.01 -5.39 -33.46
CA GLU A 13 43.48 -5.34 -33.63
C GLU A 13 44.23 -5.83 -32.38
N ALA A 14 43.66 -5.63 -31.17
CA ALA A 14 44.22 -6.12 -29.91
C ALA A 14 44.08 -7.64 -29.75
N GLU A 15 42.96 -8.22 -30.19
CA GLU A 15 42.78 -9.68 -30.15
C GLU A 15 43.66 -10.41 -31.16
N LEU A 16 43.84 -9.83 -32.36
CA LEU A 16 44.71 -10.40 -33.40
C LEU A 16 46.19 -10.40 -33.00
N SER A 17 46.62 -9.41 -32.21
CA SER A 17 47.98 -9.32 -31.69
C SER A 17 48.22 -10.28 -30.51
N ALA A 18 47.22 -10.48 -29.64
CA ALA A 18 47.29 -11.44 -28.54
C ALA A 18 47.29 -12.92 -28.98
N GLN A 19 46.71 -13.26 -30.15
CA GLN A 19 46.83 -14.60 -30.73
C GLN A 19 48.21 -14.88 -31.33
N LYS A 20 48.92 -13.84 -31.78
CA LYS A 20 50.27 -13.97 -32.37
C LYS A 20 51.35 -14.24 -31.31
N GLU A 21 51.15 -13.77 -30.08
CA GLU A 21 52.10 -13.98 -28.97
C GLU A 21 51.93 -15.35 -28.29
N ARG A 22 50.73 -15.93 -28.29
CA ARG A 22 50.47 -17.26 -27.72
C ARG A 22 51.09 -18.43 -28.51
N GLY A 23 51.56 -18.20 -29.74
CA GLY A 23 52.23 -19.22 -30.56
C GLY A 23 53.72 -19.44 -30.28
N SER A 24 54.36 -18.66 -29.39
CA SER A 24 55.84 -18.58 -29.34
C SER A 24 56.51 -19.02 -28.03
N GLN A 25 55.80 -19.46 -26.99
CA GLN A 25 56.44 -19.88 -25.74
C GLN A 25 56.23 -21.36 -25.43
N SER A 26 57.02 -22.18 -26.14
CA SER A 26 57.31 -23.57 -25.82
C SER A 26 58.83 -23.75 -25.91
N ASP A 27 59.59 -23.27 -24.92
CA ASP A 27 60.79 -23.95 -24.38
C ASP A 27 61.55 -23.10 -23.34
N ARG A 28 61.85 -23.75 -22.21
CA ARG A 28 63.06 -23.64 -21.34
C ARG A 28 63.45 -22.30 -20.67
N GLY A 29 63.38 -22.29 -19.33
CA GLY A 29 64.51 -22.62 -18.44
C GLY A 29 65.68 -21.63 -18.21
N GLN A 30 65.73 -21.08 -16.98
CA GLN A 30 66.90 -20.74 -16.13
C GLN A 30 67.81 -19.49 -16.38
N THR A 31 67.86 -18.67 -15.30
CA THR A 31 68.96 -17.93 -14.62
C THR A 31 69.80 -16.83 -15.31
N LEU A 32 69.54 -15.59 -14.84
CA LEU A 32 70.40 -14.44 -14.48
C LEU A 32 71.87 -14.36 -14.98
N SER A 33 72.20 -13.30 -15.71
CA SER A 33 73.27 -12.33 -15.37
C SER A 33 73.27 -11.11 -16.31
N ASP A 34 73.33 -9.93 -15.68
CA ASP A 34 73.88 -8.62 -16.08
C ASP A 34 73.93 -8.17 -17.56
N ALA A 35 73.25 -7.05 -17.87
CA ALA A 35 73.86 -5.83 -18.40
C ALA A 35 72.81 -4.80 -18.89
N GLU A 36 72.75 -3.69 -18.16
CA GLU A 36 72.67 -2.30 -18.62
C GLU A 36 71.76 -1.87 -19.81
N SER A 37 70.97 -0.84 -19.49
CA SER A 37 70.66 0.34 -20.33
C SER A 37 69.59 0.23 -21.42
N ARG A 38 68.30 0.18 -21.03
CA ARG A 38 67.20 0.80 -21.79
C ARG A 38 66.13 1.41 -20.87
N PRO A 39 65.58 2.60 -21.17
CA PRO A 39 64.63 3.27 -20.30
C PRO A 39 63.27 2.55 -20.29
N VAL A 40 62.73 2.35 -19.09
CA VAL A 40 61.38 1.80 -18.88
C VAL A 40 60.36 2.78 -19.47
N PRO A 41 59.44 2.38 -20.36
CA PRO A 41 58.44 3.29 -20.90
C PRO A 41 57.50 3.78 -19.79
N ASP A 42 57.32 5.09 -19.70
CA ASP A 42 56.47 5.81 -18.74
C ASP A 42 54.99 5.35 -18.72
N ALA A 43 54.56 4.49 -19.65
CA ALA A 43 53.21 3.93 -19.70
C ALA A 43 52.90 2.93 -18.56
N ALA A 44 53.90 2.27 -17.97
CA ALA A 44 53.67 1.29 -16.89
C ALA A 44 53.38 1.95 -15.52
N ARG A 45 53.71 3.24 -15.36
CA ARG A 45 53.35 4.02 -14.16
C ARG A 45 51.95 4.63 -14.24
N GLU A 46 51.42 4.90 -15.43
CA GLU A 46 50.07 5.44 -15.60
C GLU A 46 48.96 4.38 -15.51
N VAL A 47 49.20 3.15 -15.97
CA VAL A 47 48.15 2.09 -15.94
C VAL A 47 47.93 1.53 -14.54
N ALA A 48 48.96 1.53 -13.67
CA ALA A 48 48.80 1.14 -12.26
C ALA A 48 48.11 2.22 -11.39
N ALA A 49 48.02 3.46 -11.86
CA ALA A 49 47.39 4.57 -11.15
C ALA A 49 45.88 4.71 -11.42
N VAL A 50 45.38 4.15 -12.53
CA VAL A 50 43.97 4.30 -12.93
C VAL A 50 43.07 3.17 -12.43
N ALA A 51 43.61 2.00 -12.05
CA ALA A 51 42.84 0.84 -11.59
C ALA A 51 42.59 0.74 -10.07
N LYS A 52 42.79 1.83 -9.30
CA LYS A 52 42.43 1.90 -7.86
C LYS A 52 41.70 3.19 -7.49
N ARG A 53 40.65 3.57 -8.22
CA ARG A 53 39.59 4.40 -7.60
C ARG A 53 38.60 3.48 -6.89
N ARG A 54 39.00 3.03 -5.69
CA ARG A 54 38.03 2.50 -4.72
C ARG A 54 37.07 3.66 -4.41
N VAL A 55 35.80 3.49 -4.73
CA VAL A 55 34.75 4.41 -4.29
C VAL A 55 34.85 4.49 -2.78
N ASN A 56 35.11 5.68 -2.24
CA ASN A 56 35.27 5.87 -0.80
C ASN A 56 33.89 5.75 -0.15
N PRO A 57 33.64 4.74 0.71
CA PRO A 57 32.32 4.55 1.32
C PRO A 57 31.87 5.76 2.16
N LYS A 58 32.81 6.54 2.71
CA LYS A 58 32.50 7.80 3.40
C LYS A 58 31.99 8.89 2.44
N ALA A 59 32.48 8.93 1.21
CA ALA A 59 32.03 9.90 0.20
C ALA A 59 30.64 9.54 -0.33
N VAL A 60 30.33 8.25 -0.49
CA VAL A 60 28.99 7.77 -0.85
C VAL A 60 27.98 8.09 0.26
N ALA A 61 28.33 7.83 1.52
CA ALA A 61 27.48 8.16 2.66
C ALA A 61 27.17 9.66 2.75
N ILE A 62 28.13 10.53 2.46
CA ILE A 62 27.92 12.00 2.42
C ILE A 62 26.98 12.39 1.28
N VAL A 63 27.11 11.79 0.10
CA VAL A 63 26.24 12.08 -1.04
C VAL A 63 24.80 11.61 -0.77
N VAL A 64 24.63 10.42 -0.21
CA VAL A 64 23.31 9.89 0.18
C VAL A 64 22.68 10.77 1.27
N ALA A 65 23.45 11.16 2.29
CA ALA A 65 22.96 12.08 3.32
C ALA A 65 22.60 13.46 2.75
N ALA A 66 23.36 13.98 1.79
CA ALA A 66 23.04 15.25 1.13
C ALA A 66 21.76 15.15 0.28
N ILE A 67 21.53 14.03 -0.42
CA ILE A 67 20.29 13.77 -1.16
C ILE A 67 19.11 13.66 -0.20
N ALA A 68 19.25 12.95 0.93
CA ALA A 68 18.23 12.86 1.97
C ALA A 68 17.90 14.24 2.57
N VAL A 69 18.91 15.07 2.86
CA VAL A 69 18.70 16.43 3.37
C VAL A 69 18.02 17.32 2.33
N VAL A 70 18.36 17.19 1.04
CA VAL A 70 17.68 17.93 -0.04
C VAL A 70 16.24 17.45 -0.22
N ALA A 71 15.97 16.15 -0.09
CA ALA A 71 14.61 15.59 -0.13
C ALA A 71 13.77 16.04 1.08
N ILE A 72 14.34 16.03 2.29
CA ILE A 72 13.71 16.54 3.51
C ILE A 72 13.48 18.05 3.40
N ALA A 73 14.43 18.82 2.88
CA ALA A 73 14.27 20.25 2.64
C ALA A 73 13.21 20.53 1.57
N ALA A 74 13.15 19.74 0.49
CA ALA A 74 12.10 19.82 -0.52
C ALA A 74 10.72 19.45 0.05
N PHE A 75 10.64 18.47 0.96
CA PHE A 75 9.44 18.11 1.70
C PHE A 75 8.98 19.23 2.65
N ILE A 76 9.91 19.84 3.39
CA ILE A 76 9.62 20.97 4.29
C ILE A 76 9.22 22.22 3.49
N VAL A 77 9.88 22.50 2.36
CA VAL A 77 9.53 23.61 1.46
C VAL A 77 8.18 23.35 0.78
N SER A 78 7.86 22.11 0.41
CA SER A 78 6.53 21.71 -0.06
C SER A 78 5.45 21.99 1.01
N ARG A 79 5.74 21.69 2.28
CA ARG A 79 4.86 22.00 3.43
C ARG A 79 4.70 23.51 3.70
N MET A 80 5.67 24.36 3.31
CA MET A 80 5.63 25.82 3.56
C MET A 80 4.98 26.64 2.43
N VAL A 81 4.87 26.12 1.20
CA VAL A 81 4.53 26.94 0.02
C VAL A 81 3.02 26.98 -0.33
N PHE A 82 2.16 26.23 0.36
CA PHE A 82 0.70 26.29 0.14
C PHE A 82 -0.08 26.91 1.32
N SER A 83 0.15 28.20 1.57
CA SER A 83 -0.88 29.02 2.23
C SER A 83 -1.87 29.49 1.17
N HIS A 84 -2.72 28.57 0.69
CA HIS A 84 -4.03 28.99 0.20
C HIS A 84 -4.87 29.33 1.42
N SER A 85 -5.69 30.38 1.36
CA SER A 85 -6.63 30.70 2.43
C SER A 85 -7.51 29.49 2.72
N THR A 86 -7.22 28.78 3.80
CA THR A 86 -8.02 27.63 4.24
C THR A 86 -9.39 28.14 4.66
N ASP A 87 -10.43 27.52 4.14
CA ASP A 87 -11.80 27.79 4.56
C ASP A 87 -12.10 26.96 5.81
N VAL A 88 -12.49 27.61 6.90
CA VAL A 88 -12.62 26.99 8.22
C VAL A 88 -14.09 26.80 8.54
N TRP A 89 -14.48 25.58 8.87
CA TRP A 89 -15.84 25.20 9.16
C TRP A 89 -16.35 25.81 10.45
N ASP A 90 -17.52 26.42 10.40
CA ASP A 90 -18.20 27.00 11.57
C ASP A 90 -19.22 26.05 12.24
N GLY A 91 -19.34 24.82 11.73
CA GLY A 91 -20.32 23.82 12.19
C GLY A 91 -21.66 23.86 11.45
N THR A 92 -21.88 24.82 10.55
CA THR A 92 -23.13 24.94 9.77
C THR A 92 -23.08 24.15 8.46
N ALA A 93 -24.21 24.01 7.79
CA ALA A 93 -24.32 23.30 6.52
C ALA A 93 -25.05 24.17 5.50
N ASP A 94 -24.42 24.41 4.35
CA ASP A 94 -25.01 25.10 3.21
C ASP A 94 -25.49 24.08 2.19
N THR A 95 -26.81 23.93 2.06
CA THR A 95 -27.45 23.08 1.03
C THR A 95 -28.07 23.91 -0.10
N SER A 96 -27.89 25.23 -0.11
CA SER A 96 -28.54 26.14 -1.07
C SER A 96 -28.05 25.96 -2.50
N TRP A 97 -26.87 25.35 -2.68
CA TRP A 97 -26.30 25.00 -3.98
C TRP A 97 -27.00 23.82 -4.66
N TYR A 98 -27.73 22.98 -3.92
CA TYR A 98 -28.32 21.76 -4.47
C TYR A 98 -29.62 22.07 -5.23
N SER A 99 -29.73 21.51 -6.43
CA SER A 99 -30.98 21.47 -7.19
C SER A 99 -31.11 20.13 -7.92
N ALA A 100 -32.34 19.65 -8.08
CA ALA A 100 -32.60 18.37 -8.73
C ALA A 100 -32.12 18.39 -10.19
N GLY A 101 -31.43 17.33 -10.62
CA GLY A 101 -30.89 17.19 -11.97
C GLY A 101 -29.53 17.83 -12.20
N MET A 102 -28.89 18.37 -11.16
CA MET A 102 -27.49 18.79 -11.21
C MET A 102 -26.59 17.58 -11.51
N THR A 103 -25.53 17.77 -12.29
CA THR A 103 -24.57 16.72 -12.65
C THR A 103 -23.15 16.99 -12.16
N SER A 104 -22.86 18.22 -11.72
CA SER A 104 -21.56 18.57 -11.14
C SER A 104 -21.69 19.71 -10.14
N MET A 105 -20.82 19.72 -9.13
CA MET A 105 -20.75 20.74 -8.08
C MET A 105 -19.29 21.03 -7.72
N ASN A 106 -18.93 22.32 -7.64
CA ASN A 106 -17.61 22.74 -7.19
C ASN A 106 -17.71 23.24 -5.73
N ILE A 107 -17.07 22.52 -4.81
CA ILE A 107 -17.08 22.80 -3.37
C ILE A 107 -15.96 23.79 -3.06
N THR A 108 -16.36 24.96 -2.60
CA THR A 108 -15.47 26.09 -2.30
C THR A 108 -15.39 26.42 -0.82
N THR A 109 -16.32 25.93 0.00
CA THR A 109 -16.36 26.14 1.45
C THR A 109 -16.64 24.85 2.22
N ALA A 110 -16.28 24.83 3.49
CA ALA A 110 -16.51 23.71 4.39
C ALA A 110 -18.01 23.51 4.67
N GLU A 111 -18.81 24.58 4.68
CA GLU A 111 -20.27 24.50 4.84
C GLU A 111 -20.92 23.82 3.64
N GLN A 112 -20.38 23.97 2.43
CA GLN A 112 -20.87 23.27 1.24
C GLN A 112 -20.59 21.76 1.34
N LEU A 113 -19.39 21.38 1.81
CA LEU A 113 -19.07 19.98 2.11
C LEU A 113 -19.99 19.41 3.21
N ALA A 114 -20.22 20.18 4.28
CA ALA A 114 -21.14 19.80 5.35
C ALA A 114 -22.60 19.73 4.87
N GLY A 115 -22.98 20.54 3.88
CA GLY A 115 -24.26 20.48 3.18
C GLY A 115 -24.40 19.21 2.35
N MET A 116 -23.35 18.79 1.66
CA MET A 116 -23.31 17.51 0.93
C MET A 116 -23.51 16.32 1.87
N ARG A 117 -22.81 16.31 3.01
CA ARG A 117 -23.04 15.34 4.10
C ARG A 117 -24.50 15.34 4.54
N LYS A 118 -25.06 16.52 4.83
CA LYS A 118 -26.46 16.65 5.26
C LYS A 118 -27.43 16.07 4.24
N LEU A 119 -27.28 16.42 2.97
CA LEU A 119 -28.15 15.92 1.89
C LEU A 119 -28.06 14.39 1.78
N CYS A 120 -26.84 13.84 1.78
CA CYS A 120 -26.61 12.41 1.71
C CYS A 120 -27.26 11.66 2.90
N ASN A 121 -27.06 12.16 4.11
CA ASN A 121 -27.54 11.50 5.33
C ASN A 121 -29.05 11.72 5.57
N ASP A 122 -29.64 12.75 4.97
CA ASP A 122 -31.09 12.97 4.92
C ASP A 122 -31.78 12.13 3.81
N GLY A 123 -31.03 11.32 3.05
CA GLY A 123 -31.56 10.42 2.03
C GLY A 123 -31.74 11.05 0.65
N THR A 124 -31.17 12.23 0.39
CA THR A 124 -31.16 12.84 -0.95
C THR A 124 -30.20 12.06 -1.84
N SER A 125 -30.66 11.58 -2.99
CA SER A 125 -29.78 10.92 -3.96
C SER A 125 -28.81 11.93 -4.58
N LEU A 126 -27.52 11.66 -4.43
CA LEU A 126 -26.43 12.38 -5.08
C LEU A 126 -25.82 11.58 -6.25
N GLU A 127 -26.54 10.56 -6.71
CA GLU A 127 -26.11 9.64 -7.77
C GLU A 127 -25.87 10.38 -9.09
N GLY A 128 -24.73 10.08 -9.73
CA GLY A 128 -24.34 10.72 -10.99
C GLY A 128 -23.88 12.18 -10.89
N ILE A 129 -23.82 12.75 -9.68
CA ILE A 129 -23.26 14.09 -9.45
C ILE A 129 -21.75 13.98 -9.22
N ARG A 130 -20.97 14.75 -9.97
CA ARG A 130 -19.52 14.89 -9.76
C ARG A 130 -19.20 16.11 -8.88
N PHE A 131 -18.65 15.86 -7.71
CA PHE A 131 -18.16 16.88 -6.80
C PHE A 131 -16.68 17.12 -7.03
N THR A 132 -16.24 18.39 -6.99
CA THR A 132 -14.82 18.74 -7.07
C THR A 132 -14.49 19.76 -5.99
N LEU A 133 -13.40 19.58 -5.24
CA LEU A 133 -12.91 20.61 -4.34
C LEU A 133 -12.16 21.70 -5.12
N ALA A 134 -12.39 22.95 -4.74
CA ALA A 134 -11.70 24.11 -5.33
C ALA A 134 -10.53 24.64 -4.49
N ARG A 135 -10.40 24.15 -3.24
CA ARG A 135 -9.39 24.58 -2.27
C ARG A 135 -9.30 23.62 -1.09
N ASN A 136 -8.30 23.83 -0.25
CA ASN A 136 -8.20 23.17 1.05
C ASN A 136 -9.31 23.64 1.99
N LEU A 137 -9.85 22.72 2.77
CA LEU A 137 -10.89 22.95 3.77
C LEU A 137 -10.38 22.50 5.15
N ASP A 138 -10.79 23.19 6.21
CA ASP A 138 -10.51 22.84 7.60
C ASP A 138 -11.83 22.65 8.35
N LEU A 139 -12.06 21.44 8.87
CA LEU A 139 -13.24 21.09 9.65
C LEU A 139 -13.09 21.44 11.14
N TYR A 140 -11.98 22.09 11.51
CA TYR A 140 -11.73 22.72 12.81
C TYR A 140 -11.87 21.79 14.02
N ASP A 141 -11.62 20.49 13.82
CA ASP A 141 -11.80 19.43 14.83
C ASP A 141 -13.22 19.39 15.43
N ILE A 142 -14.21 19.97 14.74
CA ILE A 142 -15.61 19.93 15.16
C ILE A 142 -16.12 18.49 14.93
N PRO A 143 -16.65 17.82 15.97
CA PRO A 143 -17.22 16.48 15.82
C PRO A 143 -18.24 16.43 14.69
N THR A 144 -18.03 15.51 13.75
CA THR A 144 -18.86 15.38 12.56
C THR A 144 -19.21 13.93 12.25
N LYS A 145 -20.23 13.78 11.40
CA LYS A 145 -20.65 12.48 10.85
C LYS A 145 -20.00 12.26 9.49
N PRO A 146 -19.75 11.01 9.09
CA PRO A 146 -19.34 10.70 7.74
C PRO A 146 -20.39 11.14 6.71
N ILE A 147 -19.95 11.37 5.47
CA ILE A 147 -20.84 11.47 4.30
C ILE A 147 -21.28 10.05 3.92
N GLY A 148 -22.59 9.80 3.92
CA GLY A 148 -23.11 8.44 3.75
C GLY A 148 -22.85 7.63 5.01
N ASP A 149 -23.58 7.91 6.08
CA ASP A 149 -23.43 7.28 7.41
C ASP A 149 -23.93 5.83 7.49
N GLY A 150 -24.11 5.17 6.34
CA GLY A 150 -24.38 3.74 6.27
C GLY A 150 -25.77 3.38 6.79
N ARG A 151 -25.87 2.24 7.48
CA ARG A 151 -27.14 1.69 7.93
C ARG A 151 -27.66 2.48 9.11
N ASN A 152 -28.84 3.08 9.01
CA ASN A 152 -29.57 3.60 10.16
C ASN A 152 -30.41 2.52 10.86
N MET A 153 -30.80 2.73 12.11
CA MET A 153 -31.56 1.80 12.99
C MET A 153 -32.99 1.58 12.47
N GLY A 154 -33.42 2.38 11.48
CA GLY A 154 -34.65 2.20 10.71
C GLY A 154 -34.50 1.34 9.45
N GLY A 155 -33.31 0.80 9.16
CA GLY A 155 -33.06 -0.04 7.99
C GLY A 155 -32.77 0.70 6.68
N THR A 156 -32.80 2.04 6.68
CA THR A 156 -32.41 2.86 5.52
C THR A 156 -30.88 2.95 5.44
N TYR A 157 -30.34 2.72 4.24
CA TYR A 157 -28.90 2.75 3.95
C TYR A 157 -28.57 4.08 3.26
N ASN A 158 -27.88 4.98 3.97
CA ASN A 158 -27.40 6.23 3.40
C ASN A 158 -26.04 5.99 2.75
N VAL A 159 -26.01 5.95 1.44
CA VAL A 159 -24.81 5.66 0.64
C VAL A 159 -24.51 6.85 -0.25
N PHE A 160 -23.25 7.28 -0.26
CA PHE A 160 -22.76 8.24 -1.23
C PHE A 160 -22.62 7.56 -2.60
N LYS A 161 -23.43 7.98 -3.57
CA LYS A 161 -23.40 7.44 -4.95
C LYS A 161 -22.91 8.46 -6.00
N GLY A 162 -22.41 9.60 -5.54
CA GLY A 162 -21.76 10.57 -6.41
C GLY A 162 -20.30 10.21 -6.65
N SER A 163 -19.62 10.97 -7.49
CA SER A 163 -18.15 10.93 -7.62
C SER A 163 -17.55 12.13 -6.90
N PHE A 164 -16.41 11.95 -6.24
CA PHE A 164 -15.72 13.00 -5.50
C PHE A 164 -14.27 13.14 -5.96
N ASP A 165 -13.92 14.32 -6.47
CA ASP A 165 -12.56 14.68 -6.86
C ASP A 165 -12.02 15.77 -5.92
N GLY A 166 -11.06 15.43 -5.08
CA GLY A 166 -10.42 16.38 -4.18
C GLY A 166 -9.58 17.44 -4.90
N GLY A 167 -9.35 17.33 -6.22
CA GLY A 167 -8.59 18.33 -6.99
C GLY A 167 -7.14 18.51 -6.54
N GLY A 168 -6.59 17.56 -5.77
CA GLY A 168 -5.29 17.65 -5.11
C GLY A 168 -5.30 18.47 -3.81
N HIS A 169 -6.47 18.82 -3.28
CA HIS A 169 -6.63 19.58 -2.06
C HIS A 169 -6.67 18.71 -0.80
N THR A 170 -6.57 19.37 0.35
CA THR A 170 -6.62 18.73 1.68
C THR A 170 -7.91 19.10 2.40
N ILE A 171 -8.57 18.11 3.01
CA ILE A 171 -9.57 18.30 4.06
C ILE A 171 -8.89 18.01 5.40
N SER A 172 -8.71 19.03 6.21
CA SER A 172 -8.03 19.00 7.51
C SER A 172 -9.01 19.14 8.67
N GLY A 173 -8.53 18.92 9.90
CA GLY A 173 -9.35 19.06 11.10
C GLY A 173 -10.49 18.03 11.19
N MET A 174 -10.39 16.90 10.51
CA MET A 174 -11.43 15.85 10.58
C MET A 174 -11.53 15.29 12.00
N ASN A 175 -12.76 15.21 12.52
CA ASN A 175 -13.07 14.60 13.81
C ASN A 175 -14.32 13.73 13.68
N VAL A 176 -14.12 12.50 13.21
CA VAL A 176 -15.20 11.51 13.08
C VAL A 176 -15.10 10.55 14.25
N GLN A 177 -16.16 10.45 15.05
CA GLN A 177 -16.27 9.56 16.20
C GLN A 177 -17.60 8.80 16.13
N GLU A 178 -17.53 7.56 15.68
CA GLU A 178 -18.67 6.66 15.52
C GLU A 178 -18.66 5.56 16.60
N ASP A 179 -19.27 5.85 17.73
CA ASP A 179 -19.26 4.94 18.89
C ASP A 179 -20.28 3.79 18.78
N THR A 180 -21.23 3.87 17.82
CA THR A 180 -22.38 2.94 17.76
C THR A 180 -22.69 2.38 16.38
N TRP A 181 -21.96 2.78 15.33
CA TRP A 181 -22.29 2.41 13.95
C TRP A 181 -21.09 1.88 13.17
N ASP A 182 -21.44 1.05 12.19
CA ASP A 182 -20.56 0.57 11.15
C ASP A 182 -20.31 1.75 10.20
N HIS A 183 -19.12 1.85 9.60
CA HIS A 183 -18.73 2.88 8.61
C HIS A 183 -18.27 4.24 9.17
N ALA A 184 -16.95 4.43 9.23
CA ALA A 184 -16.31 5.69 9.61
C ALA A 184 -15.23 6.10 8.60
N GLY A 185 -15.17 7.41 8.33
CA GLY A 185 -14.26 8.07 7.41
C GLY A 185 -14.79 9.43 7.00
N LEU A 186 -14.14 10.11 6.05
CA LEU A 186 -14.77 11.26 5.38
C LEU A 186 -16.08 10.81 4.72
N PHE A 187 -16.01 9.68 4.04
CA PHE A 187 -17.16 8.91 3.56
C PHE A 187 -17.35 7.68 4.46
N GLY A 188 -18.57 7.42 4.89
CA GLY A 188 -18.87 6.21 5.65
C GLY A 188 -19.03 5.06 4.67
N SER A 189 -20.02 5.15 3.80
CA SER A 189 -20.33 4.19 2.75
C SER A 189 -20.48 4.91 1.41
N ALA A 190 -19.77 4.42 0.40
CA ALA A 190 -19.87 4.87 -0.98
C ALA A 190 -20.18 3.70 -1.93
N SER A 191 -20.83 3.97 -3.07
CA SER A 191 -21.08 2.94 -4.08
C SER A 191 -21.11 3.50 -5.49
N GLY A 192 -20.45 2.80 -6.41
CA GLY A 192 -20.37 3.08 -7.84
C GLY A 192 -19.47 4.26 -8.21
N GLY A 193 -19.62 5.41 -7.54
CA GLY A 193 -18.85 6.61 -7.86
C GLY A 193 -17.42 6.58 -7.33
N ASP A 194 -16.49 7.15 -8.11
CA ASP A 194 -15.07 7.24 -7.76
C ASP A 194 -14.79 8.30 -6.69
N ILE A 195 -13.81 8.04 -5.82
CA ILE A 195 -13.23 8.99 -4.86
C ILE A 195 -11.75 9.15 -5.18
N GLN A 196 -11.30 10.37 -5.47
CA GLN A 196 -9.93 10.57 -5.94
C GLN A 196 -9.30 11.91 -5.57
N ASN A 197 -7.97 11.99 -5.69
CA ASN A 197 -7.15 13.21 -5.62
C ASN A 197 -7.33 14.03 -4.34
N LEU A 198 -7.32 13.38 -3.17
CA LEU A 198 -7.61 14.03 -1.90
C LEU A 198 -6.61 13.64 -0.81
N THR A 199 -6.21 14.61 0.02
CA THR A 199 -5.59 14.34 1.32
C THR A 199 -6.58 14.59 2.46
N VAL A 200 -6.61 13.70 3.46
CA VAL A 200 -7.41 13.87 4.68
C VAL A 200 -6.50 13.93 5.92
N GLU A 201 -6.76 14.85 6.84
CA GLU A 201 -6.00 15.08 8.07
C GLU A 201 -6.92 15.20 9.29
N GLY A 202 -6.60 14.50 10.40
CA GLY A 202 -7.40 14.55 11.62
C GLY A 202 -7.44 13.22 12.39
N LYS A 203 -8.62 12.83 12.86
CA LYS A 203 -8.87 11.58 13.59
C LYS A 203 -10.19 10.95 13.17
N VAL A 204 -10.18 9.63 13.00
CA VAL A 204 -11.34 8.82 12.66
C VAL A 204 -11.40 7.64 13.61
N THR A 205 -12.48 7.53 14.36
CA THR A 205 -12.77 6.41 15.25
C THR A 205 -14.11 5.78 14.88
N GLY A 206 -14.16 4.45 14.73
CA GLY A 206 -15.39 3.70 14.44
C GLY A 206 -15.35 2.27 14.98
N GLN A 207 -16.35 1.43 14.67
CA GLN A 207 -16.34 0.01 15.07
C GLN A 207 -15.98 -0.95 13.94
N VAL A 208 -16.82 -1.10 12.91
CA VAL A 208 -16.77 -2.29 12.03
C VAL A 208 -16.18 -2.04 10.64
N ARG A 209 -16.14 -0.80 10.14
CA ARG A 209 -15.59 -0.46 8.82
C ARG A 209 -14.99 0.93 8.88
N VAL A 210 -13.69 1.03 9.02
CA VAL A 210 -13.05 2.28 9.38
C VAL A 210 -11.91 2.58 8.41
N GLY A 211 -12.00 3.73 7.74
CA GLY A 211 -10.94 4.27 6.90
C GLY A 211 -10.85 5.77 7.04
N GLY A 212 -9.66 6.35 6.88
CA GLY A 212 -9.49 7.81 6.93
C GLY A 212 -10.28 8.52 5.83
N VAL A 213 -10.25 7.97 4.61
CA VAL A 213 -11.00 8.50 3.46
C VAL A 213 -12.38 7.89 3.38
N VAL A 214 -12.47 6.55 3.40
CA VAL A 214 -13.75 5.84 3.24
C VAL A 214 -13.83 4.60 4.13
N GLY A 215 -14.95 4.41 4.83
CA GLY A 215 -15.19 3.20 5.61
C GLY A 215 -15.46 1.98 4.73
N GLU A 216 -16.42 2.10 3.81
CA GLU A 216 -16.76 1.09 2.80
C GLU A 216 -16.97 1.74 1.44
N ILE A 217 -16.44 1.12 0.38
CA ILE A 217 -16.78 1.46 -0.99
C ILE A 217 -17.11 0.20 -1.80
N ASP A 218 -18.25 0.21 -2.51
CA ASP A 218 -18.70 -0.89 -3.37
C ASP A 218 -18.78 -0.47 -4.85
N GLY A 219 -17.88 -1.01 -5.67
CA GLY A 219 -17.84 -0.83 -7.12
C GLY A 219 -17.18 0.47 -7.62
N GLY A 220 -16.85 1.43 -6.74
CA GLY A 220 -16.16 2.67 -7.11
C GLY A 220 -14.64 2.56 -7.04
N SER A 221 -13.93 3.35 -7.86
CA SER A 221 -12.47 3.45 -7.76
C SER A 221 -12.04 4.37 -6.62
N LEU A 222 -10.90 4.06 -6.02
CA LEU A 222 -10.23 4.90 -5.03
C LEU A 222 -8.81 5.18 -5.54
N ALA A 223 -8.52 6.45 -5.83
CA ALA A 223 -7.28 6.79 -6.54
C ALA A 223 -6.61 8.08 -6.05
N ASN A 224 -5.28 8.10 -5.94
CA ASN A 224 -4.50 9.30 -5.59
C ASN A 224 -4.95 9.93 -4.26
N CYS A 225 -5.17 9.10 -3.24
CA CYS A 225 -5.64 9.55 -1.94
C CYS A 225 -4.58 9.33 -0.85
N THR A 226 -4.42 10.32 0.02
CA THR A 226 -3.50 10.25 1.16
C THR A 226 -4.27 10.38 2.47
N ASN A 227 -4.14 9.39 3.35
CA ASN A 227 -4.60 9.49 4.73
C ASN A 227 -3.47 9.99 5.64
N ARG A 228 -3.75 11.04 6.41
CA ARG A 228 -2.96 11.51 7.56
C ARG A 228 -3.79 11.55 8.84
N CYS A 229 -4.99 10.97 8.81
CA CYS A 229 -5.77 10.80 10.02
C CYS A 229 -5.21 9.67 10.86
N LYS A 230 -5.25 9.82 12.19
CA LYS A 230 -5.18 8.66 13.08
C LYS A 230 -6.48 7.87 12.94
N VAL A 231 -6.38 6.59 12.61
CA VAL A 231 -7.53 5.71 12.40
C VAL A 231 -7.62 4.68 13.53
N ALA A 232 -8.79 4.58 14.15
CA ALA A 232 -9.01 3.66 15.27
C ALA A 232 -10.32 2.87 15.13
N SER A 233 -10.23 1.55 15.28
CA SER A 233 -11.41 0.74 15.62
C SER A 233 -11.49 0.49 17.12
N THR A 234 -12.69 0.69 17.67
CA THR A 234 -13.02 0.40 19.08
C THR A 234 -13.94 -0.81 19.22
N LYS A 235 -14.03 -1.67 18.20
CA LYS A 235 -14.77 -2.94 18.32
C LYS A 235 -14.21 -3.75 19.49
N THR A 236 -15.10 -4.47 20.18
CA THR A 236 -14.72 -5.43 21.21
C THR A 236 -15.26 -6.80 20.82
N ALA A 237 -14.74 -7.86 21.41
CA ALA A 237 -15.23 -9.21 21.16
C ALA A 237 -16.72 -9.43 21.53
N THR A 238 -17.30 -8.52 22.32
CA THR A 238 -18.72 -8.56 22.69
C THR A 238 -19.64 -7.75 21.78
N SER A 239 -19.09 -7.08 20.77
CA SER A 239 -19.87 -6.27 19.83
C SER A 239 -20.88 -7.15 19.10
N TYR A 240 -22.14 -6.70 19.06
CA TYR A 240 -23.36 -7.43 18.67
C TYR A 240 -23.38 -8.01 17.23
N TYR A 241 -22.34 -7.80 16.43
CA TYR A 241 -22.32 -8.15 15.00
C TYR A 241 -21.27 -9.24 14.67
N PRO A 242 -21.69 -10.37 14.05
CA PRO A 242 -20.81 -11.47 13.66
C PRO A 242 -20.01 -11.19 12.38
N VAL A 243 -19.82 -9.93 12.01
CA VAL A 243 -18.97 -9.54 10.89
C VAL A 243 -17.58 -9.22 11.40
N THR A 244 -16.56 -9.75 10.72
CA THR A 244 -15.19 -9.28 10.84
C THR A 244 -15.20 -7.77 10.65
N ALA A 245 -14.53 -7.05 11.53
CA ALA A 245 -14.37 -5.63 11.33
C ALA A 245 -13.17 -5.40 10.42
N ASP A 246 -13.29 -4.42 9.54
CA ASP A 246 -12.29 -4.10 8.53
C ASP A 246 -11.78 -2.69 8.76
N VAL A 247 -10.47 -2.57 8.98
CA VAL A 247 -9.82 -1.30 9.30
C VAL A 247 -8.65 -1.06 8.37
N GLY A 248 -8.68 0.06 7.66
CA GLY A 248 -7.54 0.51 6.86
C GLY A 248 -7.22 1.97 7.13
N GLY A 249 -5.98 2.40 6.88
CA GLY A 249 -5.65 3.82 6.99
C GLY A 249 -6.42 4.67 5.98
N VAL A 250 -6.57 4.20 4.74
CA VAL A 250 -7.30 4.90 3.69
C VAL A 250 -8.73 4.37 3.55
N CYS A 251 -8.88 3.05 3.43
CA CYS A 251 -10.15 2.37 3.17
C CYS A 251 -10.38 1.24 4.19
N GLY A 252 -11.54 1.20 4.86
CA GLY A 252 -11.88 0.06 5.71
C GLY A 252 -12.04 -1.21 4.90
N ILE A 253 -13.03 -1.23 4.01
CA ILE A 253 -13.27 -2.32 3.07
C ILE A 253 -13.60 -1.81 1.67
N TRP A 254 -12.96 -2.42 0.67
CA TRP A 254 -13.30 -2.25 -0.73
C TRP A 254 -14.00 -3.52 -1.24
N LEU A 255 -15.15 -3.33 -1.91
CA LEU A 255 -15.98 -4.40 -2.47
C LEU A 255 -16.19 -4.20 -3.97
N GLY A 256 -16.12 -5.30 -4.73
CA GLY A 256 -16.42 -5.34 -6.16
C GLY A 256 -17.48 -6.37 -6.50
N ILE A 257 -18.76 -6.02 -6.37
CA ILE A 257 -19.85 -6.90 -6.82
C ILE A 257 -20.18 -6.55 -8.27
N ALA A 258 -19.98 -7.49 -9.19
CA ALA A 258 -20.29 -7.30 -10.60
C ALA A 258 -21.78 -6.95 -10.78
N ARG A 259 -22.04 -5.77 -11.35
CA ARG A 259 -23.39 -5.28 -11.72
C ARG A 259 -23.39 -4.87 -13.19
N ALA A 260 -24.57 -4.70 -13.77
CA ALA A 260 -24.70 -4.41 -15.21
C ALA A 260 -23.96 -3.13 -15.66
N ASP A 261 -23.72 -2.21 -14.74
CA ASP A 261 -23.14 -0.89 -14.92
C ASP A 261 -21.73 -0.73 -14.34
N VAL A 262 -21.29 -1.68 -13.49
CA VAL A 262 -19.99 -1.63 -12.82
C VAL A 262 -19.35 -3.02 -12.83
N THR A 263 -18.32 -3.16 -13.65
CA THR A 263 -17.56 -4.42 -13.82
C THR A 263 -16.07 -4.26 -13.60
N SER A 264 -15.60 -3.04 -13.33
CA SER A 264 -14.19 -2.78 -13.06
C SER A 264 -13.99 -1.58 -12.17
N ALA A 265 -12.94 -1.59 -11.37
CA ALA A 265 -12.52 -0.47 -10.55
C ALA A 265 -11.01 -0.51 -10.31
N LYS A 266 -10.51 0.52 -9.63
CA LYS A 266 -9.10 0.63 -9.28
C LYS A 266 -8.90 1.01 -7.82
N LEU A 267 -7.85 0.45 -7.24
CA LEU A 267 -7.22 0.91 -6.01
C LEU A 267 -5.80 1.33 -6.39
N GLU A 268 -5.61 2.61 -6.73
CA GLU A 268 -4.33 3.09 -7.27
C GLU A 268 -3.77 4.31 -6.52
N ASN A 269 -2.45 4.33 -6.27
CA ASN A 269 -1.75 5.48 -5.69
C ASN A 269 -2.36 5.92 -4.33
N LEU A 270 -2.51 4.97 -3.42
CA LEU A 270 -3.04 5.26 -2.07
C LEU A 270 -1.90 5.26 -1.06
N THR A 271 -1.88 6.28 -0.21
CA THR A 271 -0.85 6.42 0.82
C THR A 271 -1.48 6.57 2.19
N ASN A 272 -1.03 5.77 3.15
CA ASN A 272 -1.33 5.98 4.55
C ASN A 272 -0.10 6.50 5.30
N GLU A 273 -0.18 7.72 5.83
CA GLU A 273 0.82 8.33 6.71
C GLU A 273 0.36 8.33 8.18
N GLY A 274 -0.90 7.96 8.47
CA GLY A 274 -1.48 8.00 9.81
C GLY A 274 -1.45 6.65 10.52
N ASP A 275 -1.34 6.66 11.85
CA ASP A 275 -1.37 5.41 12.63
C ASP A 275 -2.74 4.74 12.54
N VAL A 276 -2.73 3.43 12.34
CA VAL A 276 -3.89 2.54 12.34
C VAL A 276 -3.87 1.70 13.61
N SER A 277 -4.93 1.81 14.41
CA SER A 277 -5.14 0.95 15.57
C SER A 277 -6.46 0.19 15.46
N ALA A 278 -6.45 -1.12 15.65
CA ALA A 278 -7.66 -1.94 15.55
C ALA A 278 -7.80 -2.92 16.71
N ARG A 279 -9.03 -3.35 16.96
CA ARG A 279 -9.35 -4.34 18.00
C ARG A 279 -10.31 -5.41 17.46
N ALA A 280 -9.88 -6.66 17.44
CA ALA A 280 -10.67 -7.78 16.91
C ALA A 280 -11.19 -7.54 15.46
N CYS A 281 -10.24 -7.21 14.57
CA CYS A 281 -10.49 -6.79 13.19
C CYS A 281 -9.42 -7.35 12.25
N SER A 282 -9.80 -7.56 10.99
CA SER A 282 -8.85 -7.53 9.89
C SER A 282 -8.36 -6.10 9.68
N ALA A 283 -7.05 -5.91 9.60
CA ALA A 283 -6.47 -4.58 9.52
C ALA A 283 -5.36 -4.49 8.48
N GLY A 284 -5.37 -3.42 7.69
CA GLY A 284 -4.28 -3.05 6.80
C GLY A 284 -3.80 -1.63 7.08
N GLY A 285 -2.55 -1.32 6.78
CA GLY A 285 -2.10 0.08 6.84
C GLY A 285 -2.81 0.96 5.82
N VAL A 286 -3.15 0.45 4.63
CA VAL A 286 -3.87 1.20 3.60
C VAL A 286 -5.32 0.75 3.49
N VAL A 287 -5.55 -0.55 3.30
CA VAL A 287 -6.89 -1.13 3.10
C VAL A 287 -7.11 -2.29 4.07
N GLY A 288 -8.20 -2.29 4.83
CA GLY A 288 -8.51 -3.42 5.72
C GLY A 288 -8.76 -4.69 4.93
N THR A 289 -9.75 -4.67 4.05
CA THR A 289 -10.11 -5.81 3.20
C THR A 289 -10.37 -5.38 1.76
N ILE A 290 -9.90 -6.19 0.81
CA ILE A 290 -10.22 -6.09 -0.61
C ILE A 290 -10.95 -7.38 -0.99
N ALA A 291 -12.16 -7.26 -1.53
CA ALA A 291 -12.89 -8.41 -2.03
C ALA A 291 -13.74 -8.09 -3.26
N ASN A 292 -13.86 -9.03 -4.19
CA ASN A 292 -14.74 -8.91 -5.35
C ASN A 292 -15.44 -10.24 -5.67
N THR A 293 -16.25 -10.25 -6.72
CA THR A 293 -16.93 -11.45 -7.23
C THR A 293 -16.46 -11.74 -8.65
N ASP A 294 -16.62 -12.98 -9.11
CA ASP A 294 -16.38 -13.36 -10.51
C ASP A 294 -16.99 -12.37 -11.50
N GLY A 295 -16.24 -12.07 -12.57
CA GLY A 295 -16.65 -11.12 -13.61
C GLY A 295 -16.43 -9.65 -13.26
N PHE A 296 -15.85 -9.35 -12.09
CA PHE A 296 -15.31 -8.04 -11.75
C PHE A 296 -13.80 -8.01 -12.02
N THR A 297 -13.29 -6.93 -12.62
CA THR A 297 -11.85 -6.73 -12.80
C THR A 297 -11.34 -5.63 -11.87
N LEU A 298 -10.41 -5.97 -10.98
CA LEU A 298 -9.79 -5.01 -10.07
C LEU A 298 -8.31 -4.85 -10.39
N THR A 299 -7.86 -3.60 -10.49
CA THR A 299 -6.43 -3.29 -10.46
C THR A 299 -6.06 -2.73 -9.10
N VAL A 300 -5.11 -3.37 -8.42
CA VAL A 300 -4.54 -2.86 -7.16
C VAL A 300 -3.08 -2.52 -7.41
N ASP A 301 -2.74 -1.24 -7.35
CA ASP A 301 -1.40 -0.78 -7.68
C ASP A 301 -0.95 0.40 -6.82
N ASN A 302 0.33 0.41 -6.44
CA ASN A 302 0.97 1.54 -5.78
C ASN A 302 0.25 1.95 -4.48
N LEU A 303 0.16 1.00 -3.53
CA LEU A 303 -0.32 1.28 -2.18
C LEU A 303 0.87 1.36 -1.23
N VAL A 304 0.97 2.45 -0.47
CA VAL A 304 2.09 2.71 0.43
C VAL A 304 1.58 2.93 1.84
N ASN A 305 2.11 2.17 2.80
CA ASN A 305 1.89 2.40 4.22
C ASN A 305 3.17 2.91 4.89
N ASP A 306 3.11 4.11 5.46
CA ASP A 306 4.15 4.71 6.30
C ASP A 306 3.72 4.80 7.78
N GLY A 307 2.43 4.64 8.07
CA GLY A 307 1.87 4.69 9.44
C GLY A 307 1.99 3.35 10.18
N ALA A 308 2.09 3.39 11.51
CA ALA A 308 2.13 2.14 12.29
C ALA A 308 0.77 1.41 12.25
N VAL A 309 0.78 0.09 12.17
CA VAL A 309 -0.40 -0.77 12.24
C VAL A 309 -0.35 -1.57 13.54
N THR A 310 -1.20 -1.22 14.50
CA THR A 310 -1.28 -1.88 15.81
C THR A 310 -2.62 -2.55 16.01
N VAL A 311 -2.63 -3.87 16.16
CA VAL A 311 -3.86 -4.65 16.37
C VAL A 311 -3.83 -5.34 17.71
N TYR A 312 -4.92 -5.18 18.48
CA TYR A 312 -5.11 -5.84 19.76
C TYR A 312 -6.31 -6.78 19.71
N CYS A 313 -6.07 -8.08 19.87
CA CYS A 313 -7.13 -9.07 19.77
C CYS A 313 -7.49 -9.59 21.16
N GLU A 314 -8.77 -9.44 21.51
CA GLU A 314 -9.32 -9.74 22.83
C GLU A 314 -9.74 -11.19 23.00
N THR A 315 -9.84 -11.95 21.90
CA THR A 315 -10.35 -13.32 21.89
C THR A 315 -9.51 -14.23 21.00
N ASP A 316 -9.63 -15.53 21.25
CA ASP A 316 -9.12 -16.59 20.38
C ASP A 316 -9.99 -16.77 19.11
N GLU A 317 -10.81 -15.78 18.74
CA GLU A 317 -11.64 -15.84 17.54
C GLU A 317 -10.75 -15.78 16.29
N ARG A 318 -10.96 -16.71 15.37
CA ARG A 318 -9.88 -17.32 14.58
C ARG A 318 -9.71 -16.79 13.15
N ASP A 319 -10.31 -15.66 12.81
CA ASP A 319 -10.48 -15.26 11.39
C ASP A 319 -9.95 -13.85 11.07
N GLU A 320 -9.00 -13.35 11.86
CA GLU A 320 -8.44 -11.99 11.70
C GLU A 320 -7.08 -12.03 11.02
N ALA A 321 -6.84 -11.07 10.13
CA ALA A 321 -5.56 -10.93 9.43
C ALA A 321 -5.04 -9.49 9.50
N VAL A 322 -3.74 -9.35 9.74
CA VAL A 322 -3.08 -8.04 9.86
C VAL A 322 -2.03 -7.91 8.78
N GLY A 323 -2.17 -6.92 7.91
CA GLY A 323 -1.17 -6.58 6.90
C GLY A 323 -0.59 -5.19 7.11
N GLY A 324 0.68 -5.01 6.78
CA GLY A 324 1.25 -3.66 6.73
C GLY A 324 0.61 -2.78 5.66
N VAL A 325 0.14 -3.34 4.54
CA VAL A 325 -0.58 -2.60 3.50
C VAL A 325 -2.05 -3.02 3.43
N VAL A 326 -2.32 -4.33 3.28
CA VAL A 326 -3.68 -4.87 3.13
C VAL A 326 -3.92 -5.97 4.16
N GLY A 327 -5.01 -5.90 4.93
CA GLY A 327 -5.35 -6.95 5.89
C GLY A 327 -5.70 -8.27 5.20
N VAL A 328 -6.77 -8.24 4.38
CA VAL A 328 -7.24 -9.42 3.64
C VAL A 328 -7.40 -9.10 2.15
N ILE A 329 -6.95 -10.02 1.30
CA ILE A 329 -7.26 -10.03 -0.13
C ILE A 329 -8.08 -11.28 -0.43
N GLY A 330 -9.35 -11.07 -0.78
CA GLY A 330 -10.28 -12.10 -1.24
C GLY A 330 -10.79 -11.76 -2.63
N VAL A 331 -9.88 -11.72 -3.61
CA VAL A 331 -10.19 -11.39 -5.01
C VAL A 331 -10.38 -12.67 -5.85
N HIS A 332 -11.15 -12.53 -6.92
CA HIS A 332 -11.55 -13.56 -7.86
C HIS A 332 -11.02 -13.22 -9.25
N GLY A 333 -10.61 -14.23 -10.02
CA GLY A 333 -10.12 -14.08 -11.39
C GLY A 333 -8.63 -13.74 -11.51
N THR A 334 -8.22 -13.14 -12.62
CA THR A 334 -6.81 -12.84 -12.98
C THR A 334 -6.36 -11.44 -12.55
N ASP A 335 -6.75 -11.00 -11.36
CA ASP A 335 -6.44 -9.66 -10.87
C ASP A 335 -4.93 -9.55 -10.54
N ILE A 336 -4.34 -8.41 -10.92
CA ILE A 336 -2.94 -8.09 -10.63
C ILE A 336 -2.91 -7.19 -9.40
N VAL A 337 -2.17 -7.63 -8.39
CA VAL A 337 -1.88 -6.84 -7.19
C VAL A 337 -0.40 -6.51 -7.20
N SER A 338 -0.07 -5.23 -7.37
CA SER A 338 1.31 -4.80 -7.56
C SER A 338 1.73 -3.57 -6.78
N ASN A 339 3.05 -3.42 -6.61
CA ASN A 339 3.68 -2.23 -6.04
C ASN A 339 3.11 -1.86 -4.66
N LEU A 340 3.03 -2.85 -3.76
CA LEU A 340 2.60 -2.60 -2.39
C LEU A 340 3.82 -2.43 -1.50
N VAL A 341 3.92 -1.32 -0.78
CA VAL A 341 5.08 -0.99 0.04
C VAL A 341 4.66 -0.74 1.48
N ASN A 342 5.25 -1.49 2.41
CA ASN A 342 5.13 -1.23 3.84
C ASN A 342 6.44 -0.71 4.44
N ASN A 343 6.36 0.48 5.03
CA ASN A 343 7.39 1.14 5.81
C ASN A 343 6.97 1.36 7.27
N GLY A 344 5.68 1.16 7.60
CA GLY A 344 5.14 1.28 8.94
C GLY A 344 5.25 -0.02 9.75
N GLU A 345 5.62 0.09 11.03
CA GLU A 345 5.69 -1.08 11.93
C GLU A 345 4.34 -1.78 12.02
N VAL A 346 4.35 -3.11 11.90
CA VAL A 346 3.19 -3.97 12.09
C VAL A 346 3.33 -4.68 13.43
N ALA A 347 2.40 -4.42 14.36
CA ALA A 347 2.43 -4.98 15.69
C ALA A 347 1.07 -5.60 16.04
N CYS A 348 1.08 -6.87 16.45
CA CYS A 348 -0.12 -7.59 16.81
C CYS A 348 0.01 -8.37 18.13
N SER A 349 -0.98 -8.25 19.03
CA SER A 349 -0.92 -8.91 20.35
C SER A 349 -1.27 -10.40 20.34
N THR A 350 -2.11 -10.85 19.41
CA THR A 350 -2.73 -12.20 19.41
C THR A 350 -3.51 -12.45 18.11
N VAL A 351 -2.83 -12.70 16.98
CA VAL A 351 -3.50 -13.03 15.69
C VAL A 351 -2.84 -14.22 15.00
N LEU A 352 -3.63 -14.91 14.19
CA LEU A 352 -3.24 -16.09 13.42
C LEU A 352 -2.49 -15.76 12.12
N SER A 353 -2.72 -14.61 11.51
CA SER A 353 -2.09 -14.25 10.24
C SER A 353 -1.61 -12.80 10.24
N VAL A 354 -0.30 -12.60 10.26
CA VAL A 354 0.32 -11.27 10.23
C VAL A 354 1.34 -11.21 9.10
N GLY A 355 1.13 -10.33 8.13
CA GLY A 355 2.05 -10.11 7.03
C GLY A 355 2.61 -8.68 7.02
N GLY A 356 3.86 -8.53 6.65
CA GLY A 356 4.46 -7.21 6.46
C GLY A 356 3.82 -6.43 5.32
N VAL A 357 3.24 -7.09 4.32
CA VAL A 357 2.48 -6.42 3.24
C VAL A 357 1.01 -6.84 3.25
N VAL A 358 0.73 -8.14 3.14
CA VAL A 358 -0.64 -8.69 3.12
C VAL A 358 -0.87 -9.61 4.30
N GLY A 359 -1.92 -9.39 5.09
CA GLY A 359 -2.22 -10.25 6.24
C GLY A 359 -2.63 -11.67 5.83
N ALA A 360 -3.62 -11.79 4.94
CA ALA A 360 -4.07 -13.07 4.41
C ALA A 360 -4.58 -12.96 2.97
N LEU A 361 -4.34 -14.00 2.18
CA LEU A 361 -5.09 -14.28 0.96
C LEU A 361 -6.02 -15.46 1.22
N MET A 362 -7.32 -15.18 1.19
CA MET A 362 -8.37 -16.17 1.44
C MET A 362 -9.69 -15.71 0.82
N PRO A 363 -10.60 -16.63 0.42
CA PRO A 363 -11.91 -16.26 -0.08
C PRO A 363 -12.68 -15.42 0.95
N TYR A 364 -13.23 -14.28 0.50
CA TYR A 364 -13.97 -13.39 1.38
C TYR A 364 -15.34 -14.00 1.74
N GLN A 365 -15.56 -14.30 3.02
CA GLN A 365 -16.85 -14.77 3.52
C GLN A 365 -17.72 -13.61 4.05
N ARG A 366 -18.90 -13.38 3.45
CA ARG A 366 -19.86 -12.39 3.95
C ARG A 366 -20.65 -12.86 5.20
N SER A 367 -20.58 -14.14 5.57
CA SER A 367 -21.40 -14.75 6.64
C SER A 367 -20.73 -15.99 7.26
N ALA A 368 -20.50 -15.97 8.58
CA ALA A 368 -19.90 -17.05 9.39
C ALA A 368 -20.72 -18.38 9.46
N LYS A 369 -21.73 -18.56 8.62
CA LYS A 369 -22.66 -19.71 8.65
C LYS A 369 -22.61 -20.62 7.44
N GLU A 370 -21.85 -20.29 6.41
CA GLU A 370 -21.71 -21.12 5.22
C GLU A 370 -20.26 -21.58 5.11
N GLU A 371 -20.04 -22.90 5.07
CA GLU A 371 -18.74 -23.45 4.71
C GLU A 371 -18.34 -22.94 3.32
N PRO A 372 -17.05 -22.60 3.11
CA PRO A 372 -16.58 -22.08 1.83
C PRO A 372 -16.93 -23.07 0.72
N LYS A 373 -17.83 -22.65 -0.17
CA LYS A 373 -18.22 -23.37 -1.39
C LYS A 373 -17.95 -22.50 -2.62
N GLY A 374 -16.79 -21.85 -2.66
CA GLY A 374 -16.29 -21.11 -3.82
C GLY A 374 -15.11 -21.84 -4.45
N GLU A 375 -15.02 -21.80 -5.78
CA GLU A 375 -13.79 -22.17 -6.49
C GLU A 375 -12.70 -21.14 -6.13
N TYR A 376 -11.50 -21.63 -5.83
CA TYR A 376 -10.37 -20.84 -5.33
C TYR A 376 -9.87 -19.83 -6.38
N ALA A 377 -9.12 -18.83 -5.91
CA ALA A 377 -8.46 -17.85 -6.76
C ALA A 377 -7.33 -18.51 -7.58
N GLU A 378 -7.68 -19.10 -8.72
CA GLU A 378 -6.68 -19.47 -9.73
C GLU A 378 -6.19 -18.20 -10.44
N GLY A 379 -4.89 -17.87 -10.29
CA GLY A 379 -4.23 -16.87 -11.13
C GLY A 379 -4.05 -15.47 -10.52
N ILE A 380 -4.01 -15.32 -9.19
CA ILE A 380 -3.57 -14.07 -8.57
C ILE A 380 -2.06 -13.93 -8.74
N GLU A 381 -1.64 -12.76 -9.23
CA GLU A 381 -0.23 -12.38 -9.31
C GLU A 381 0.07 -11.27 -8.30
N LEU A 382 0.96 -11.56 -7.35
CA LEU A 382 1.50 -10.62 -6.40
C LEU A 382 2.88 -10.16 -6.88
N ARG A 383 2.97 -8.94 -7.39
CA ARG A 383 4.19 -8.42 -8.02
C ARG A 383 4.73 -7.20 -7.27
N LYS A 384 6.04 -7.12 -6.99
CA LYS A 384 6.69 -5.92 -6.41
C LYS A 384 6.13 -5.53 -5.04
N LEU A 385 5.94 -6.51 -4.17
CA LEU A 385 5.57 -6.27 -2.78
C LEU A 385 6.87 -6.06 -1.96
N SER A 386 6.95 -4.97 -1.19
CA SER A 386 8.12 -4.68 -0.38
C SER A 386 7.72 -4.38 1.06
N ASN A 387 8.39 -5.04 2.00
CA ASN A 387 8.33 -4.69 3.41
C ASN A 387 9.71 -4.29 3.92
N THR A 388 9.82 -3.08 4.45
CA THR A 388 11.03 -2.58 5.12
C THR A 388 10.85 -2.44 6.64
N ALA A 389 9.61 -2.58 7.11
CA ALA A 389 9.26 -2.35 8.50
C ALA A 389 9.30 -3.62 9.33
N ARG A 390 9.47 -3.45 10.64
CA ARG A 390 9.37 -4.55 11.59
C ARG A 390 7.95 -5.13 11.60
N VAL A 391 7.85 -6.45 11.59
CA VAL A 391 6.61 -7.22 11.75
C VAL A 391 6.71 -8.02 13.04
N GLY A 392 5.92 -7.64 14.03
CA GLY A 392 5.88 -8.27 15.35
C GLY A 392 4.51 -8.87 15.63
N ALA A 393 4.46 -10.14 16.00
CA ALA A 393 3.24 -10.76 16.50
C ALA A 393 3.52 -11.66 17.70
N ASN A 394 2.64 -11.59 18.70
CA ASN A 394 2.62 -12.60 19.74
C ASN A 394 1.65 -13.72 19.35
N ALA A 395 2.21 -14.75 18.73
CA ALA A 395 1.52 -15.98 18.39
C ALA A 395 0.88 -16.60 19.65
N ALA A 396 -0.45 -16.76 19.63
CA ALA A 396 -1.18 -17.41 20.72
C ALA A 396 -0.96 -18.93 20.74
N ASP A 397 -0.73 -19.53 19.56
CA ASP A 397 -0.42 -20.95 19.37
C ASP A 397 0.37 -21.20 18.07
N GLU A 398 0.69 -22.46 17.78
CA GLU A 398 1.47 -22.92 16.62
C GLU A 398 0.84 -22.59 15.25
N ARG A 399 -0.41 -22.11 15.20
CA ARG A 399 -1.12 -21.73 13.96
C ARG A 399 -1.00 -20.24 13.64
N ALA A 400 -0.25 -19.48 14.43
CA ALA A 400 0.05 -18.10 14.08
C ALA A 400 1.22 -18.02 13.11
N HIS A 401 0.97 -17.35 11.98
CA HIS A 401 1.87 -17.17 10.87
C HIS A 401 2.30 -15.70 10.78
N VAL A 402 3.62 -15.48 10.83
CA VAL A 402 4.22 -14.15 10.68
C VAL A 402 5.08 -14.13 9.43
N GLY A 403 4.62 -13.44 8.40
CA GLY A 403 5.32 -13.30 7.13
C GLY A 403 5.88 -11.91 6.89
N GLY A 404 7.04 -11.82 6.25
CA GLY A 404 7.58 -10.54 5.78
C GLY A 404 6.77 -9.93 4.64
N ILE A 405 6.24 -10.76 3.73
CA ILE A 405 5.32 -10.33 2.66
C ILE A 405 3.88 -10.69 2.97
N VAL A 406 3.57 -11.99 3.08
CA VAL A 406 2.21 -12.48 3.32
C VAL A 406 2.14 -13.25 4.63
N GLY A 407 1.12 -12.99 5.44
CA GLY A 407 0.91 -13.75 6.69
C GLY A 407 0.34 -15.14 6.45
N TYR A 408 -0.69 -15.28 5.61
CA TYR A 408 -1.37 -16.54 5.34
C TYR A 408 -1.88 -16.65 3.90
N LEU A 409 -1.86 -17.87 3.35
CA LEU A 409 -2.35 -18.22 2.02
C LEU A 409 -3.25 -19.46 2.15
N GLU A 410 -4.50 -19.38 1.68
CA GLU A 410 -5.40 -20.53 1.60
C GLU A 410 -5.45 -21.11 0.18
N ASP A 411 -4.98 -22.35 -0.02
CA ASP A 411 -5.08 -23.21 -1.22
C ASP A 411 -5.31 -22.45 -2.55
N SER A 412 -4.40 -21.53 -2.88
CA SER A 412 -4.48 -20.67 -4.06
C SER A 412 -3.24 -20.82 -4.95
N ALA A 413 -3.42 -20.80 -6.27
CA ALA A 413 -2.31 -20.70 -7.21
C ALA A 413 -1.86 -19.24 -7.31
N VAL A 414 -0.93 -18.85 -6.43
CA VAL A 414 -0.40 -17.49 -6.33
C VAL A 414 1.01 -17.42 -6.91
N VAL A 415 1.24 -16.46 -7.81
CA VAL A 415 2.58 -16.16 -8.32
C VAL A 415 3.15 -14.97 -7.56
N PHE A 416 4.34 -15.13 -7.00
CA PHE A 416 5.13 -14.05 -6.41
C PHE A 416 6.23 -13.62 -7.38
N GLU A 417 6.32 -12.33 -7.67
CA GLU A 417 7.35 -11.77 -8.54
C GLU A 417 7.93 -10.48 -7.95
N GLU A 418 9.25 -10.36 -7.88
CA GLU A 418 9.94 -9.14 -7.40
C GLU A 418 9.52 -8.71 -5.98
N CYS A 419 9.19 -9.65 -5.10
CA CYS A 419 8.82 -9.35 -3.71
C CYS A 419 10.03 -9.40 -2.76
N GLU A 420 10.15 -8.46 -1.83
CA GLU A 420 11.31 -8.33 -0.93
C GLU A 420 10.92 -7.95 0.50
N ASN A 421 11.41 -8.70 1.49
CA ASN A 421 11.37 -8.33 2.90
C ASN A 421 12.78 -7.94 3.37
N THR A 422 12.93 -6.74 3.90
CA THR A 422 14.14 -6.28 4.63
C THR A 422 13.85 -5.94 6.09
N GLY A 423 12.58 -5.98 6.49
CA GLY A 423 12.12 -5.73 7.84
C GLY A 423 12.37 -6.89 8.80
N GLU A 424 12.60 -6.56 10.07
CA GLU A 424 12.76 -7.58 11.13
C GLU A 424 11.44 -8.31 11.39
N LEU A 425 11.49 -9.64 11.47
CA LEU A 425 10.36 -10.47 11.89
C LEU A 425 10.54 -10.93 13.33
N ALA A 426 9.53 -10.71 14.17
CA ALA A 426 9.54 -11.06 15.58
C ALA A 426 8.26 -11.83 15.96
N ALA A 427 8.37 -13.15 16.07
CA ALA A 427 7.30 -14.04 16.55
C ALA A 427 7.71 -14.71 17.87
N THR A 428 6.87 -14.63 18.92
CA THR A 428 7.20 -15.20 20.24
C THR A 428 6.80 -16.66 20.45
N ASN A 429 5.81 -17.21 19.71
CA ASN A 429 5.41 -18.63 19.80
C ASN A 429 4.90 -19.24 18.46
N GLY A 430 5.26 -18.67 17.31
CA GLY A 430 4.75 -19.06 15.98
C GLY A 430 5.86 -19.14 14.93
N ASN A 431 5.51 -19.57 13.71
CA ASN A 431 6.46 -19.65 12.61
C ASN A 431 6.66 -18.25 11.99
N ALA A 432 7.92 -17.85 11.81
CA ALA A 432 8.32 -16.63 11.12
C ALA A 432 9.10 -16.98 9.86
N ASP A 433 8.70 -16.43 8.72
CA ASP A 433 9.36 -16.66 7.43
C ASP A 433 9.26 -15.39 6.57
N ASP A 434 10.28 -15.11 5.76
CA ASP A 434 10.37 -13.88 4.96
C ASP A 434 9.23 -13.77 3.93
N ILE A 435 8.72 -14.93 3.46
CA ILE A 435 7.57 -15.02 2.55
C ILE A 435 6.33 -15.62 3.23
N ALA A 436 6.52 -16.54 4.19
CA ALA A 436 5.54 -17.34 4.93
C ALA A 436 4.26 -17.79 4.17
N ALA A 437 4.41 -18.92 3.45
CA ALA A 437 3.32 -19.75 2.95
C ALA A 437 3.34 -21.11 3.66
N THR A 438 2.24 -21.52 4.29
CA THR A 438 1.98 -22.95 4.59
C THR A 438 0.70 -23.36 3.90
N ASN A 439 0.81 -24.13 2.80
CA ASN A 439 -0.35 -24.63 2.08
C ASN A 439 -0.91 -25.91 2.72
N GLY A 440 -2.23 -26.02 2.65
CA GLY A 440 -2.96 -27.26 2.80
C GLY A 440 -2.85 -28.17 1.58
N ALA A 441 -2.30 -27.76 0.44
CA ALA A 441 -1.81 -28.65 -0.62
C ALA A 441 -0.85 -27.91 -1.57
N GLU A 442 0.30 -28.52 -1.90
CA GLU A 442 1.36 -28.03 -2.82
C GLU A 442 0.85 -27.18 -4.02
N VAL A 443 1.50 -26.10 -4.46
CA VAL A 443 2.77 -26.12 -5.21
C VAL A 443 3.65 -24.88 -4.94
N TRP A 444 4.91 -25.17 -4.60
CA TRP A 444 6.07 -24.29 -4.76
C TRP A 444 6.69 -24.55 -6.13
N ASP A 445 7.05 -23.51 -6.89
CA ASP A 445 8.12 -23.61 -7.89
C ASP A 445 8.98 -22.33 -7.83
N ALA A 446 9.78 -22.25 -6.78
CA ALA A 446 11.00 -21.44 -6.76
C ALA A 446 12.20 -22.34 -6.42
N TRP A 447 12.30 -23.50 -7.08
CA TRP A 447 13.45 -24.40 -7.01
C TRP A 447 13.67 -25.03 -8.40
N GLU A 448 14.20 -24.25 -9.34
CA GLU A 448 15.12 -24.84 -10.32
C GLU A 448 16.53 -24.37 -9.98
N ASP A 449 17.31 -25.35 -9.56
CA ASP A 449 18.75 -25.30 -9.36
C ASP A 449 19.47 -24.59 -10.52
N GLU A 450 20.56 -23.89 -10.16
CA GLU A 450 21.53 -23.20 -11.02
C GLU A 450 21.30 -21.70 -11.25
N HIS A 451 21.57 -20.87 -10.22
CA HIS A 451 22.47 -19.69 -10.26
C HIS A 451 22.46 -18.93 -8.91
N PRO A 452 23.55 -18.19 -8.57
CA PRO A 452 23.95 -17.99 -7.18
C PRO A 452 23.07 -16.98 -6.44
N LYS A 453 22.76 -17.33 -5.19
CA LYS A 453 22.16 -16.46 -4.18
C LYS A 453 22.88 -15.12 -4.12
N THR A 454 22.19 -14.05 -4.51
CA THR A 454 22.44 -12.71 -3.98
C THR A 454 21.12 -12.22 -3.41
N TRP A 455 21.15 -12.08 -2.09
CA TRP A 455 20.14 -11.53 -1.20
C TRP A 455 19.66 -10.17 -1.66
#